data_AF-A0A916HIF7-F1
#
_entry.id   AF-A0A916HIF7-F1
#
_cell.length_a   1.000
_cell.length_b   1.000
_cell.length_c   1.000
_cell.angle_alpha   90.00
_cell.angle_beta   90.00
_cell.angle_gamma   90.00
#
_symmetry.space_group_name_H-M   'P 1'
#
loop_
_entity.id
_entity.type
_entity.pdbx_description
1 polymer ?
#
loop_
_entity_poly.entity_id
_entity_poly.type
_entity_poly.pdbx_seq_one_letter_code
_entity_poly.pdbx_strand_id
1 'polypeptide(L)'
;MRNWLLSLNGAVTLAIVAFATLIARVTFLDALYVPEFRVMFPESQPAGIALMILIFMVFIGVWVWSLLAASRGSRGGLTVVLLYNLFTALGGGLITLIAFCPIGCAAPPVGDAVVWANLIVGLLASVALGFHLTRPQRKDIKAQ
;
A
#
# COMPACT_ATOMS: atom_id res chain seq x y z
N MET A 1 25.45 13.41 -5.51
CA MET A 1 24.65 12.35 -6.18
C MET A 1 23.19 12.61 -5.87
N ARG A 2 22.31 12.74 -6.88
CA ARG A 2 20.88 12.96 -6.63
C ARG A 2 20.30 11.61 -6.18
N ASN A 3 20.09 11.42 -4.88
CA ASN A 3 19.65 10.14 -4.30
C ASN A 3 18.40 9.65 -5.04
N TRP A 4 18.49 8.47 -5.68
CA TRP A 4 17.38 7.85 -6.43
C TRP A 4 16.11 7.72 -5.58
N LEU A 5 16.27 7.44 -4.28
CA LEU A 5 15.20 7.41 -3.27
C LEU A 5 14.42 8.73 -3.14
N LEU A 6 15.04 9.87 -3.45
CA LEU A 6 14.42 11.20 -3.42
C LEU A 6 13.93 11.66 -4.80
N SER A 7 14.02 10.80 -5.81
CA SER A 7 13.44 11.03 -7.13
C SER A 7 11.99 10.58 -7.18
N LEU A 8 11.20 11.13 -8.12
CA LEU A 8 9.81 10.69 -8.33
C LEU A 8 9.77 9.22 -8.73
N ASN A 9 10.68 8.79 -9.61
CA ASN A 9 10.77 7.39 -10.04
C ASN A 9 11.04 6.46 -8.86
N GLY A 10 11.98 6.82 -7.98
CA GLY A 10 12.25 6.03 -6.77
C GLY A 10 11.04 5.95 -5.84
N ALA A 11 10.32 7.05 -5.63
CA ALA A 11 9.10 7.07 -4.83
C ALA A 11 7.98 6.19 -5.45
N VAL A 12 7.80 6.26 -6.77
CA VAL A 12 6.84 5.42 -7.50
C VAL A 12 7.24 3.93 -7.43
N THR A 13 8.52 3.61 -7.61
CA THR A 13 9.02 2.22 -7.47
C THR A 13 8.76 1.69 -6.06
N LEU A 14 9.08 2.46 -5.02
CA LEU A 14 8.81 2.07 -3.63
C LEU A 14 7.31 1.86 -3.38
N ALA A 15 6.46 2.72 -3.92
CA ALA A 15 5.00 2.56 -3.81
C ALA A 15 4.49 1.29 -4.50
N ILE A 16 5.04 0.93 -5.66
CA ILE A 16 4.73 -0.32 -6.34
C ILE A 16 5.17 -1.52 -5.49
N VAL A 17 6.39 -1.49 -4.94
CA VAL A 17 6.89 -2.58 -4.09
C VAL A 17 6.06 -2.72 -2.81
N ALA A 18 5.69 -1.61 -2.16
CA ALA A 18 4.80 -1.62 -0.99
C ALA A 18 3.43 -2.23 -1.31
N PHE A 19 2.87 -1.87 -2.47
CA PHE A 19 1.61 -2.47 -2.90
C PHE A 19 1.76 -3.97 -3.20
N ALA A 20 2.86 -4.37 -3.84
CA ALA A 20 3.14 -5.78 -4.11
C ALA A 20 3.31 -6.60 -2.82
N THR A 21 3.94 -6.05 -1.77
CA THR A 21 4.03 -6.71 -0.47
C THR A 21 2.66 -6.87 0.18
N LEU A 22 1.78 -5.86 0.06
CA LEU A 22 0.41 -5.96 0.55
C LEU A 22 -0.37 -7.06 -0.18
N ILE A 23 -0.31 -7.09 -1.51
CA ILE A 23 -1.00 -8.12 -2.29
C ILE A 23 -0.46 -9.49 -1.93
N ALA A 24 0.86 -9.67 -1.88
CA ALA A 24 1.47 -10.95 -1.53
C ALA A 24 1.01 -11.44 -0.15
N ARG A 25 0.93 -10.53 0.84
CA ARG A 25 0.37 -10.83 2.15
C ARG A 25 -1.09 -11.27 2.06
N VAL A 26 -1.96 -10.46 1.46
CA VAL A 26 -3.40 -10.71 1.46
C VAL A 26 -3.74 -12.00 0.70
N THR A 27 -3.13 -12.23 -0.47
CA THR A 27 -3.48 -13.37 -1.32
C THR A 27 -2.84 -14.69 -0.89
N PHE A 28 -1.62 -14.67 -0.36
CA PHE A 28 -0.87 -15.90 -0.07
C PHE A 28 -0.73 -16.21 1.41
N LEU A 29 -0.69 -15.20 2.29
CA LEU A 29 -0.63 -15.45 3.73
C LEU A 29 -2.02 -15.44 4.34
N ASP A 30 -2.71 -14.31 4.23
CA ASP A 30 -3.97 -14.11 4.93
C ASP A 30 -5.06 -15.06 4.38
N ALA A 31 -5.26 -15.12 3.05
CA ALA A 31 -6.28 -15.99 2.47
C ALA A 31 -6.05 -17.49 2.72
N LEU A 32 -4.79 -17.94 2.80
CA LEU A 32 -4.47 -19.37 2.96
C LEU A 32 -4.42 -19.80 4.42
N TYR A 33 -3.80 -18.99 5.28
CA TYR A 33 -3.44 -19.38 6.64
C TYR A 33 -4.25 -18.70 7.75
N VAL A 34 -5.03 -17.65 7.46
CA VAL A 34 -5.84 -16.93 8.46
C VAL A 34 -7.30 -17.36 8.33
N PRO A 35 -7.81 -18.23 9.24
CA PRO A 35 -9.13 -18.85 9.10
C PRO A 35 -10.29 -17.85 9.16
N GLU A 36 -10.10 -16.69 9.79
CA GLU A 36 -11.09 -15.62 9.91
C GLU A 36 -11.53 -15.09 8.54
N PHE A 37 -10.66 -15.12 7.52
CA PHE A 37 -11.05 -14.74 6.16
C PHE A 37 -12.09 -15.68 5.55
N ARG A 38 -12.02 -16.98 5.86
CA ARG A 38 -13.01 -17.96 5.40
C ARG A 38 -14.32 -17.85 6.17
N VAL A 39 -14.25 -17.51 7.46
CA VAL A 39 -15.43 -17.30 8.31
C VAL A 39 -16.19 -16.03 7.91
N MET A 40 -15.47 -14.96 7.54
CA MET A 40 -16.06 -13.67 7.17
C MET A 40 -16.79 -13.73 5.81
N PHE A 41 -16.34 -14.59 4.90
CA PHE A 41 -16.93 -14.77 3.57
C PHE A 41 -17.23 -16.25 3.29
N PRO A 42 -18.29 -16.81 3.89
CA PRO A 42 -18.64 -18.20 3.69
C PRO A 42 -19.10 -18.44 2.24
N GLU A 43 -18.70 -19.58 1.66
CA GLU A 43 -19.04 -19.97 0.28
C GLU A 43 -20.55 -20.04 0.02
N SER A 44 -21.35 -20.24 1.07
CA SER A 44 -22.81 -20.25 1.01
C SER A 44 -23.44 -18.85 0.79
N GLN A 45 -22.65 -17.77 0.80
CA GLN A 45 -23.12 -16.38 0.65
C GLN A 45 -22.46 -15.68 -0.55
N PRO A 46 -22.82 -16.06 -1.80
CA PRO A 46 -22.15 -15.56 -3.01
C PRO A 46 -22.27 -14.03 -3.20
N ALA A 47 -23.34 -13.42 -2.68
CA ALA A 47 -23.51 -11.96 -2.74
C ALA A 47 -22.44 -11.20 -1.95
N GLY A 48 -22.03 -11.72 -0.78
CA GLY A 48 -20.97 -11.11 0.03
C GLY A 48 -19.61 -11.19 -0.65
N ILE A 49 -19.32 -12.33 -1.31
CA ILE A 49 -18.10 -12.53 -2.10
C ILE A 49 -18.09 -11.56 -3.30
N ALA A 50 -19.20 -11.46 -4.04
CA ALA A 50 -19.31 -10.55 -5.18
C ALA A 50 -19.11 -9.08 -4.78
N LEU A 51 -19.70 -8.66 -3.65
CA LEU A 51 -19.50 -7.31 -3.12
C LEU A 51 -18.04 -7.05 -2.76
N MET A 52 -17.37 -8.01 -2.11
CA MET A 52 -15.94 -7.86 -1.79
C MET A 52 -15.07 -7.75 -3.03
N ILE A 53 -15.33 -8.57 -4.06
CA ILE A 53 -14.63 -8.49 -5.35
C ILE A 53 -14.77 -7.08 -5.94
N LEU A 54 -15.97 -6.51 -5.94
CA LEU A 54 -16.20 -5.14 -6.43
C LEU A 54 -15.42 -4.10 -5.62
N ILE A 55 -15.40 -4.24 -4.28
CA ILE A 55 -14.63 -3.35 -3.40
C ILE A 55 -13.13 -3.44 -3.73
N PHE A 56 -12.58 -4.65 -3.90
CA PHE A 56 -11.18 -4.83 -4.28
C PHE A 56 -10.89 -4.27 -5.68
N MET A 57 -11.79 -4.44 -6.65
CA MET A 57 -11.63 -3.86 -7.98
C MET A 57 -11.56 -2.33 -7.93
N VAL A 58 -12.44 -1.69 -7.16
CA VAL A 58 -12.41 -0.24 -6.96
C VAL A 58 -11.13 0.17 -6.23
N PHE A 59 -10.74 -0.55 -5.18
CA PHE A 59 -9.54 -0.26 -4.41
C PHE A 59 -8.27 -0.34 -5.27
N ILE A 60 -8.12 -1.39 -6.08
CA ILE A 60 -6.98 -1.55 -7.00
C ILE A 60 -7.06 -0.51 -8.12
N GLY A 61 -8.26 -0.26 -8.68
CA GLY A 61 -8.47 0.72 -9.74
C GLY A 61 -8.08 2.14 -9.32
N VAL A 62 -8.50 2.57 -8.13
CA VAL A 62 -8.14 3.86 -7.53
C VAL A 62 -6.63 3.93 -7.28
N TRP A 63 -6.01 2.84 -6.82
CA TRP A 63 -4.55 2.79 -6.65
C TRP A 63 -3.81 3.01 -7.97
N VAL A 64 -4.15 2.25 -9.02
CA VAL A 64 -3.54 2.40 -10.35
C VAL A 64 -3.74 3.81 -10.91
N TRP A 65 -4.96 4.33 -10.83
CA TRP A 65 -5.26 5.69 -11.28
C TRP A 65 -4.42 6.73 -10.53
N SER A 66 -4.31 6.61 -9.20
CA SER A 66 -3.54 7.53 -8.38
C SER A 66 -2.04 7.50 -8.72
N LEU A 67 -1.50 6.32 -9.02
CA LEU A 67 -0.11 6.14 -9.43
C LEU A 67 0.16 6.80 -10.79
N LEU A 68 -0.75 6.65 -11.75
CA LEU A 68 -0.68 7.32 -13.05
C LEU A 68 -0.82 8.85 -12.92
N ALA A 69 -1.68 9.33 -12.02
CA ALA A 69 -1.79 10.75 -11.73
C ALA A 69 -0.51 11.29 -11.07
N ALA A 70 0.05 10.56 -10.11
CA ALA A 70 1.29 10.90 -9.42
C ALA A 70 2.50 10.96 -10.38
N SER A 71 2.61 10.02 -11.31
CA SER A 71 3.69 10.00 -12.31
C SER A 71 3.64 11.19 -13.27
N ARG A 72 2.46 11.77 -13.48
CA ARG A 72 2.26 13.03 -14.23
C ARG A 72 2.47 14.29 -13.38
N GLY A 73 2.92 14.15 -12.13
CA GLY A 73 3.17 15.27 -11.21
C GLY A 73 1.92 15.82 -10.52
N SER A 74 0.77 15.13 -10.58
CA SER A 74 -0.44 15.55 -9.87
C SER A 74 -0.24 15.44 -8.36
N ARG A 75 -0.40 16.56 -7.64
CA ARG A 75 -0.38 16.58 -6.16
C ARG A 75 -1.48 15.71 -5.57
N GLY A 76 -2.67 15.71 -6.18
CA GLY A 76 -3.78 14.85 -5.75
C GLY A 76 -3.44 13.37 -5.89
N GLY A 77 -2.83 12.97 -7.01
CA GLY A 77 -2.32 11.62 -7.21
C GLY A 77 -1.29 11.23 -6.15
N LEU A 78 -0.29 12.09 -5.92
CA LEU A 78 0.74 11.88 -4.89
C LEU A 78 0.14 11.71 -3.49
N THR A 79 -0.85 12.52 -3.11
CA THR A 79 -1.54 12.42 -1.83
C THR A 79 -2.26 11.08 -1.71
N VAL A 80 -3.02 10.65 -2.72
CA VAL A 80 -3.73 9.37 -2.67
C VAL A 80 -2.75 8.20 -2.59
N VAL A 81 -1.66 8.21 -3.38
CA VAL A 81 -0.62 7.18 -3.29
C VAL A 81 0.03 7.16 -1.91
N LEU A 82 0.27 8.33 -1.29
CA LEU A 82 0.75 8.40 0.09
C LEU A 82 -0.22 7.74 1.07
N LEU A 83 -1.52 8.03 0.96
CA LEU A 83 -2.54 7.42 1.82
C LEU A 83 -2.58 5.90 1.67
N TYR A 84 -2.45 5.38 0.46
CA TYR A 84 -2.34 3.93 0.23
C TYR A 84 -1.10 3.34 0.90
N ASN A 85 0.06 3.97 0.77
CA ASN A 85 1.29 3.48 1.41
C ASN A 85 1.22 3.55 2.94
N LEU A 86 0.60 4.59 3.50
CA LEU A 86 0.35 4.69 4.94
C LEU A 86 -0.63 3.62 5.40
N PHE A 87 -1.71 3.37 4.65
CA PHE A 87 -2.64 2.27 4.95
C PHE A 87 -1.92 0.92 4.92
N THR A 88 -1.09 0.68 3.91
CA THR A 88 -0.27 -0.53 3.79
C THR A 88 0.69 -0.68 4.97
N ALA A 89 1.41 0.38 5.35
CA ALA A 89 2.36 0.33 6.45
C ALA A 89 1.68 0.19 7.81
N LEU A 90 0.69 1.04 8.10
CA LEU A 90 0.07 1.13 9.40
C LEU A 90 -1.00 0.06 9.60
N GLY A 91 -1.93 -0.07 8.65
CA GLY A 91 -2.97 -1.10 8.68
C GLY A 91 -2.41 -2.48 8.35
N GLY A 92 -1.65 -2.58 7.26
CA GLY A 92 -1.09 -3.84 6.78
C GLY A 92 0.14 -4.33 7.56
N GLY A 93 0.91 -3.45 8.19
CA GLY A 93 2.13 -3.81 8.92
C GLY A 93 1.95 -3.66 10.43
N LEU A 94 1.92 -2.42 10.90
CA LEU A 94 1.99 -2.07 12.31
C LEU A 94 0.85 -2.67 13.14
N ILE A 95 -0.40 -2.43 12.72
CA ILE A 95 -1.59 -2.96 13.41
C ILE A 95 -1.55 -4.49 13.43
N THR A 96 -1.12 -5.13 12.33
CA THR A 96 -0.94 -6.58 12.28
C THR A 96 0.03 -7.07 13.35
N LEU A 97 1.22 -6.45 13.46
CA LEU A 97 2.25 -6.87 14.41
C LEU A 97 1.82 -6.67 15.87
N ILE A 98 1.13 -5.58 16.20
CA ILE A 98 0.81 -5.25 17.60
C ILE A 98 -0.50 -5.84 18.09
N ALA A 99 -1.49 -5.99 17.21
CA ALA A 99 -2.85 -6.38 17.60
C ALA A 99 -3.23 -7.79 17.13
N PHE A 100 -2.78 -8.20 15.93
CA PHE A 100 -3.18 -9.47 15.34
C PHE A 100 -2.13 -10.58 15.50
N CYS A 101 -0.82 -10.25 15.55
CA CYS A 101 0.26 -11.24 15.65
C CYS A 101 1.37 -10.86 16.67
N PRO A 102 1.02 -10.52 17.94
CA PRO A 102 2.01 -10.06 18.92
C PRO A 102 3.10 -11.09 19.27
N ILE A 103 2.84 -12.38 19.06
CA ILE A 103 3.76 -13.49 19.33
C ILE A 103 4.26 -14.20 18.05
N GLY A 104 3.94 -13.65 16.87
CA GLY A 104 4.30 -14.21 15.57
C GLY A 104 3.11 -14.36 14.63
N CYS A 105 3.37 -14.19 13.34
CA CYS A 105 2.40 -14.25 12.26
C CYS A 105 2.28 -15.66 11.66
N ALA A 106 1.16 -15.93 10.97
CA ALA A 106 0.90 -17.23 10.36
C ALA A 106 2.00 -17.66 9.38
N ALA A 107 2.32 -18.96 9.33
CA ALA A 107 3.45 -19.52 8.57
C ALA A 107 4.82 -18.91 8.92
N PRO A 108 5.26 -18.97 10.20
CA PRO A 108 6.58 -18.48 10.60
C PRO A 108 7.69 -19.33 9.94
N PRO A 109 8.83 -18.73 9.54
CA PRO A 109 9.19 -17.31 9.68
C PRO A 109 8.72 -16.42 8.52
N VAL A 110 8.08 -17.00 7.49
CA VAL A 110 7.73 -16.31 6.24
C VAL A 110 6.65 -15.25 6.49
N GLY A 111 5.64 -15.56 7.32
CA GLY A 111 4.59 -14.62 7.70
C GLY A 111 5.12 -13.34 8.31
N ASP A 112 5.99 -13.48 9.31
CA ASP A 112 6.63 -12.35 9.98
C ASP A 112 7.42 -11.50 8.98
N ALA A 113 8.23 -12.14 8.14
CA ALA A 113 9.04 -11.46 7.14
C ALA A 113 8.19 -10.62 6.18
N VAL A 114 7.06 -11.15 5.71
CA VAL A 114 6.17 -10.41 4.78
C VAL A 114 5.48 -9.24 5.47
N VAL A 115 5.01 -9.40 6.71
CA VAL A 115 4.37 -8.30 7.45
C VAL A 115 5.38 -7.19 7.76
N TRP A 116 6.60 -7.55 8.14
CA TRP A 116 7.70 -6.59 8.31
C TRP A 116 8.08 -5.90 7.01
N ALA A 117 8.16 -6.63 5.89
CA ALA A 117 8.41 -6.04 4.58
C ALA A 117 7.32 -5.02 4.22
N ASN A 118 6.06 -5.33 4.51
CA ASN A 118 4.94 -4.44 4.26
C ASN A 118 5.04 -3.13 5.07
N LEU A 119 5.40 -3.24 6.35
CA LEU A 119 5.64 -2.08 7.22
C LEU A 119 6.79 -1.23 6.70
N ILE A 120 7.97 -1.83 6.49
CA ILE A 120 9.20 -1.11 6.15
C ILE A 120 9.06 -0.43 4.79
N VAL A 121 8.63 -1.17 3.76
CA VAL A 121 8.54 -0.63 2.40
C VAL A 121 7.43 0.42 2.31
N GLY A 122 6.28 0.20 2.96
CA GLY A 122 5.21 1.19 3.03
C GLY A 122 5.64 2.50 3.70
N LEU A 123 6.42 2.43 4.78
CA LEU A 123 6.99 3.62 5.44
C LEU A 123 8.00 4.34 4.55
N LEU A 124 8.91 3.61 3.92
CA LEU A 124 9.89 4.20 3.00
C LEU A 124 9.23 4.91 1.81
N ALA A 125 8.21 4.27 1.22
CA ALA A 125 7.41 4.86 0.15
C ALA A 125 6.69 6.13 0.64
N SER A 126 6.09 6.07 1.83
CA SER A 126 5.38 7.20 2.43
C SER A 126 6.30 8.40 2.68
N VAL A 127 7.49 8.16 3.24
CA VAL A 127 8.50 9.20 3.47
C VAL A 127 8.95 9.81 2.14
N ALA A 128 9.26 8.99 1.13
CA ALA A 128 9.67 9.46 -0.18
C ALA A 128 8.60 10.34 -0.85
N LEU A 129 7.33 9.95 -0.79
CA LEU A 129 6.20 10.71 -1.33
C LEU A 129 5.92 12.00 -0.53
N GLY A 130 6.04 11.94 0.80
CA GLY A 130 5.91 13.09 1.69
C GLY A 130 6.93 14.20 1.36
N PHE A 131 8.17 13.82 1.02
CA PHE A 131 9.16 14.78 0.53
C PHE A 131 8.75 15.46 -0.79
N HIS A 132 8.08 14.76 -1.71
CA HIS A 132 7.59 15.36 -2.96
C HIS A 132 6.38 16.28 -2.74
N LEU A 133 5.55 15.99 -1.75
CA LEU A 133 4.40 16.84 -1.40
C LEU A 133 4.81 18.11 -0.66
N THR A 134 5.84 18.04 0.18
CA THR A 134 6.37 19.18 0.94
C THR A 134 7.21 20.13 0.08
N ARG A 135 7.74 19.67 -1.06
CA ARG A 135 8.43 20.56 -1.99
C ARG A 135 7.43 21.56 -2.59
N PRO A 136 7.68 22.87 -2.47
CA PRO A 136 6.89 23.87 -3.16
C PRO A 136 7.03 23.62 -4.66
N GLN A 137 5.92 23.45 -5.36
CA GLN A 137 5.93 23.57 -6.81
C GLN A 137 6.41 24.99 -7.09
N ARG A 138 7.57 25.11 -7.74
CA ARG A 138 7.97 26.37 -8.37
C ARG A 138 6.90 26.63 -9.43
N LYS A 139 5.81 27.31 -9.05
CA LYS A 139 4.92 27.96 -10.00
C LYS A 139 5.84 28.92 -10.74
N ASP A 140 6.15 28.61 -11.99
CA ASP A 140 6.82 29.56 -12.85
C ASP A 140 5.97 30.83 -12.85
N ILE A 141 6.52 31.85 -12.19
CA ILE A 141 6.16 33.25 -12.34
C ILE A 141 6.53 33.59 -13.77
N LYS A 142 5.67 33.29 -14.75
CA LYS A 142 5.68 33.94 -16.07
C LYS A 142 4.28 33.98 -16.66
N ALA A 143 3.60 35.09 -16.39
CA ALA A 143 2.76 35.78 -17.35
C ALA A 143 2.67 37.25 -16.88
N GLN A 144 3.77 37.98 -17.08
CA GLN A 144 3.73 39.39 -17.45
C GLN A 144 3.62 39.44 -18.97
#